data_AF-A0A843GWP7-F1
#
_entry.id   AF-A0A843GWP7-F1
#
_cell.length_a   1.000
_cell.length_b   1.000
_cell.length_c   1.000
_cell.angle_alpha   90.00
_cell.angle_beta   90.00
_cell.angle_gamma   90.00
#
_symmetry.space_group_name_H-M   'P 1'
#
loop_
_entity.id
_entity.type
_entity.pdbx_description
1 polymer ?
#
loop_
_entity_poly.entity_id
_entity_poly.type
_entity_poly.pdbx_seq_one_letter_code
_entity_poly.pdbx_strand_id
1 'polypeptide(L)' 'MYDGSAIIGYIPIKNEDDTYKVLGLSKIYRIVDLCAKRLQLQEKLASDIAECISLATGST' A
#
# COMPACT_ATOMS: atom_id res chain seq x y z
N MET A 1 -1.17 -19.98 12.58
CA MET A 1 -1.74 -18.85 11.82
C MET A 1 -1.21 -17.60 12.47
N TYR A 2 -0.45 -16.78 11.76
CA TYR A 2 0.08 -15.55 12.33
C TYR A 2 -0.98 -14.46 12.21
N ASP A 3 -1.17 -13.71 13.29
CA ASP A 3 -1.98 -12.50 13.31
C ASP A 3 -1.04 -11.30 13.31
N GLY A 4 -1.38 -10.27 12.54
CA GLY A 4 -0.50 -9.12 12.34
C GLY A 4 -1.30 -7.90 11.95
N SER A 5 -0.88 -6.74 12.45
CA SER A 5 -1.45 -5.44 12.10
C SER A 5 -0.44 -4.64 11.28
N ALA A 6 -0.92 -3.97 10.24
CA ALA A 6 -0.11 -3.09 9.41
C ALA A 6 -0.62 -1.65 9.53
N ILE A 7 0.31 -0.71 9.74
CA ILE A 7 0.03 0.73 9.73
C ILE A 7 0.58 1.28 8.43
N ILE A 8 -0.28 1.91 7.63
CA ILE A 8 0.05 2.41 6.30
C ILE A 8 -0.10 3.94 6.31
N GLY A 9 0.97 4.63 5.91
CA GLY A 9 0.96 6.06 5.64
C GLY A 9 1.62 6.35 4.30
N TYR A 10 1.06 7.27 3.52
CA TYR A 10 1.65 7.78 2.29
C TYR A 10 1.25 9.24 2.10
N ILE A 11 2.04 9.97 1.32
CA ILE A 11 1.75 11.37 0.96
C ILE A 11 1.22 11.34 -0.48
N PRO A 12 -0.02 11.80 -0.74
CA PRO A 12 -0.57 11.78 -2.09
C PRO A 12 0.08 12.84 -2.98
N ILE A 13 0.35 12.49 -4.24
CA ILE A 13 0.80 13.44 -5.26
C ILE A 13 -0.35 14.31 -5.78
N LYS A 14 0.00 15.51 -6.26
CA LYS A 14 -0.90 16.40 -6.98
C LYS A 14 -1.09 15.94 -8.43
N ASN A 15 -2.32 16.00 -8.91
CA ASN A 15 -2.70 15.86 -10.30
C ASN A 15 -2.54 17.19 -11.04
N GLU A 16 -2.61 17.13 -12.37
CA GLU A 16 -2.55 18.29 -13.27
C GLU A 16 -3.68 19.31 -13.00
N ASP A 17 -4.82 18.86 -12.45
CA ASP A 17 -5.97 19.69 -12.07
C ASP A 17 -5.89 20.29 -10.63
N ASP A 18 -4.69 20.35 -10.02
CA ASP A 18 -4.45 20.80 -8.63
C ASP A 18 -5.21 19.99 -7.54
N THR A 19 -5.70 18.79 -7.89
CA THR A 19 -6.33 17.83 -6.96
C THR A 19 -5.31 16.79 -6.47
N TYR A 20 -5.56 16.13 -5.34
CA TYR A 20 -4.69 15.06 -4.84
C TYR A 20 -5.15 13.68 -5.33
N LYS A 21 -4.20 12.83 -5.76
CA LYS A 21 -4.48 11.44 -6.10
C LYS A 21 -4.52 10.58 -4.84
N VAL A 22 -5.72 10.45 -4.27
CA VAL A 22 -5.97 9.67 -3.04
C VAL A 22 -6.47 8.27 -3.39
N LEU A 23 -5.82 7.26 -2.81
CA LEU A 23 -6.27 5.88 -2.86
C LEU A 23 -7.41 5.65 -1.86
N GLY A 24 -8.52 5.08 -2.31
CA GLY A 24 -9.64 4.71 -1.43
C GLY A 24 -9.21 3.68 -0.37
N LEU A 25 -9.70 3.83 0.87
CA LEU A 25 -9.33 3.00 2.02
C LEU A 25 -9.49 1.49 1.77
N SER A 26 -10.55 1.10 1.05
CA SER A 26 -10.82 -0.31 0.72
C SER A 26 -9.80 -0.94 -0.25
N LYS A 27 -9.02 -0.12 -0.97
CA LYS A 27 -7.95 -0.59 -1.84
C LYS A 27 -6.67 -0.84 -1.05
N ILE A 28 -6.38 -0.04 -0.01
CA ILE A 28 -5.24 -0.26 0.88
C ILE A 28 -5.37 -1.63 1.56
N TYR A 29 -6.55 -1.94 2.13
CA TYR A 29 -6.83 -3.25 2.72
C TYR A 29 -6.59 -4.40 1.74
N ARG A 30 -7.07 -4.25 0.49
CA ARG A 30 -6.89 -5.27 -0.56
C ARG A 30 -5.43 -5.48 -0.94
N ILE A 31 -4.62 -4.42 -1.02
CA ILE A 31 -3.19 -4.54 -1.30
C ILE A 31 -2.51 -5.35 -0.19
N VAL A 32 -2.77 -5.01 1.08
CA VAL A 32 -2.21 -5.74 2.23
C VAL A 32 -2.61 -7.21 2.23
N ASP A 33 -3.89 -7.50 2.01
CA ASP A 33 -4.43 -8.87 1.95
C ASP A 33 -3.80 -9.69 0.80
N LEU A 34 -3.61 -9.09 -0.38
CA LEU A 34 -2.99 -9.76 -1.52
C LEU A 34 -1.49 -10.01 -1.31
N CYS A 35 -0.76 -9.08 -0.68
CA CYS A 35 0.65 -9.27 -0.32
C CYS A 35 0.83 -10.37 0.75
N ALA A 36 -0.11 -10.45 1.72
CA ALA A 36 -0.08 -11.42 2.82
C ALA A 36 -0.50 -12.85 2.42
N LYS A 37 -1.26 -13.03 1.33
CA LYS A 37 -1.74 -14.34 0.84
C LYS A 37 -0.68 -15.19 0.13
N ARG A 38 0.60 -14.91 0.35
CA ARG A 38 1.74 -15.63 -0.24
C ARG A 38 2.69 -16.11 0.86
N LEU A 39 3.59 -17.03 0.53
CA LEU A 39 4.71 -17.35 1.41
C LEU A 39 5.60 -16.11 1.51
N GLN A 40 5.59 -15.48 2.68
CA GLN A 40 6.27 -14.21 2.90
C GLN A 40 7.23 -14.30 4.06
N LEU A 41 8.35 -13.58 3.91
CA LEU A 41 9.21 -13.20 5.03
C LEU A 41 8.70 -11.85 5.54
N GLN A 42 8.53 -11.69 6.85
CA GLN A 42 7.98 -10.45 7.44
C GLN A 42 8.72 -9.19 6.97
N GLU A 43 10.04 -9.27 6.85
CA GLU A 43 10.91 -8.19 6.34
C GLU A 43 10.56 -7.75 4.91
N LYS A 44 10.12 -8.69 4.06
CA LYS A 44 9.75 -8.41 2.67
C LYS A 44 8.32 -7.93 2.51
N LEU A 45 7.42 -8.38 3.39
CA LEU A 45 6.00 -8.03 3.31
C LEU A 45 5.76 -6.52 3.35
N ALA A 46 6.47 -5.79 4.22
CA ALA A 46 6.35 -4.34 4.32
C ALA A 46 6.85 -3.64 3.05
N SER A 47 7.96 -4.11 2.47
CA SER A 47 8.53 -3.56 1.24
C SER A 47 7.60 -3.78 0.05
N ASP A 48 7.03 -5.00 -0.09
CA ASP A 48 6.09 -5.32 -1.16
C ASP A 48 4.83 -4.43 -1.08
N ILE A 49 4.30 -4.20 0.13
CA ILE A 49 3.14 -3.33 0.35
C ILE A 49 3.47 -1.88 -0.02
N ALA A 50 4.63 -1.38 0.42
CA ALA A 50 5.07 -0.02 0.11
C ALA A 50 5.25 0.19 -1.40
N GLU A 51 5.88 -0.76 -2.10
CA GLU A 51 6.05 -0.72 -3.56
C GLU A 51 4.69 -0.73 -4.27
N CYS A 52 3.76 -1.59 -3.86
CA CYS A 52 2.41 -1.64 -4.44
C CYS A 52 1.66 -0.31 -4.27
N ILE A 53 1.79 0.34 -3.10
CA ILE A 53 1.15 1.64 -2.84
C ILE A 53 1.81 2.75 -3.66
N SER A 54 3.14 2.74 -3.75
CA SER A 54 3.92 3.68 -4.57
C SER A 54 3.49 3.59 -6.04
N LEU A 55 3.41 2.37 -6.60
CA LEU A 55 2.95 2.14 -7.96
C LEU A 55 1.50 2.60 -8.19
N ALA A 56 0.60 2.34 -7.24
CA ALA A 56 -0.80 2.72 -7.36
C ALA A 56 -1.00 4.25 -7.30
N THR A 57 -0.22 4.92 -6.47
CA THR A 57 -0.34 6.37 -6.22
C THR A 57 0.56 7.20 -7.12
N GLY A 58 1.63 6.63 -7.69
CA GLY A 58 2.70 7.36 -8.39
C GLY A 58 3.58 8.17 -7.43
N SER A 59 3.51 7.89 -6.13
CA SER A 59 4.26 8.60 -5.09
C SER A 59 5.53 7.80 -4.76
N THR A 60 6.69 8.46 -4.72
CA THR A 60 7.97 7.85 -4.31
C THR A 60 8.13 7.91 -2.80
#